data_AF-A0A060W9K0-F1
#
_entry.id   AF-A0A060W9K0-F1
#
_cell.length_a   1.000
_cell.length_b   1.000
_cell.length_c   1.000
_cell.angle_alpha   90.00
_cell.angle_beta   90.00
_cell.angle_gamma   90.00
#
_symmetry.space_group_name_H-M   'P 1'
#
loop_
_entity.id
_entity.type
_entity.pdbx_description
1 polymer ?
#
loop_
_entity_poly.entity_id
_entity_poly.type
_entity_poly.pdbx_seq_one_letter_code
_entity_poly.pdbx_strand_id
1 'polypeptide(L)'
;MELEVSQTELEGSDAPQSQRHERSLGLLTTKFVTLLQEAKDGVLDLKVAADTLAVRQKRRIYDITNVLEGIGLIEKKSKNSIQWKGVGPGCNTREIGDRLVDLKSELEDLDMRESELDQQRVWVQQSIKNVTEDTHNSLYPYYVLTYSYLHQHLNCYPQPNRT
;
A
#
# COMPACT_ATOMS: atom_id res chain seq x y z
N MET A 1 69.30 -18.75 -41.33
CA MET A 1 68.09 -19.55 -41.57
C MET A 1 68.17 -20.71 -40.59
N GLU A 2 67.36 -20.89 -39.56
CA GLU A 2 66.18 -20.23 -38.98
C GLU A 2 66.31 -20.47 -37.45
N LEU A 3 66.24 -19.47 -36.56
CA LEU A 3 65.04 -19.02 -35.83
C LEU A 3 64.06 -20.13 -35.43
N GLU A 4 64.19 -20.63 -34.18
CA GLU A 4 63.03 -21.09 -33.41
C GLU A 4 62.98 -20.29 -32.11
N VAL A 5 62.03 -19.35 -32.08
CA VAL A 5 61.62 -18.58 -30.91
C VAL A 5 60.54 -19.39 -30.20
N SER A 6 60.84 -19.89 -29.00
CA SER A 6 59.82 -20.48 -28.14
C SER A 6 59.07 -19.36 -27.40
N GLN A 7 57.98 -18.89 -27.99
CA GLN A 7 56.92 -18.18 -27.27
C GLN A 7 55.96 -19.20 -26.65
N THR A 8 55.76 -19.10 -25.34
CA THR A 8 54.42 -18.97 -24.73
C THR A 8 54.60 -18.76 -23.23
N GLU A 9 54.94 -17.51 -22.87
CA GLU A 9 54.35 -16.90 -21.68
C GLU A 9 52.84 -16.81 -21.90
N LEU A 10 52.02 -17.01 -20.86
CA LEU A 10 50.83 -16.22 -20.51
C LEU A 10 50.17 -16.81 -19.24
N GLU A 11 50.91 -16.84 -18.12
CA GLU A 11 50.31 -16.75 -16.79
C GLU A 11 50.61 -15.36 -16.25
N GLY A 12 49.63 -14.44 -16.35
CA GLY A 12 49.87 -13.05 -16.00
C GLY A 12 48.63 -12.17 -16.05
N SER A 13 48.01 -12.01 -14.87
CA SER A 13 47.21 -10.86 -14.43
C SER A 13 45.84 -10.56 -15.07
N ASP A 14 44.78 -11.16 -14.50
CA ASP A 14 43.43 -10.52 -14.42
C ASP A 14 43.06 -10.12 -12.97
N ALA A 15 44.06 -10.04 -12.10
CA ALA A 15 43.90 -9.80 -10.66
C ALA A 15 43.34 -8.41 -10.24
N PRO A 16 43.51 -7.29 -11.00
CA PRO A 16 43.02 -5.99 -10.51
C PRO A 16 41.54 -5.70 -10.83
N GLN A 17 40.98 -6.27 -11.91
CA GLN A 17 39.58 -6.04 -12.29
C GLN A 17 38.61 -6.84 -11.43
N SER A 18 38.94 -8.10 -11.13
CA SER A 18 38.16 -8.99 -10.25
C SER A 18 38.00 -8.42 -8.83
N GLN A 19 39.08 -7.94 -8.21
CA GLN A 19 39.03 -7.32 -6.87
C GLN A 19 38.22 -6.02 -6.81
N ARG A 20 38.13 -5.28 -7.93
CA ARG A 20 37.30 -4.06 -7.99
C ARG A 20 35.81 -4.43 -8.02
N HIS A 21 35.46 -5.51 -8.73
CA HIS A 21 34.09 -5.99 -8.82
C HIS A 21 33.58 -6.51 -7.47
N GLU A 22 34.40 -7.25 -6.73
CA GLU A 22 34.08 -7.78 -5.38
C GLU A 22 33.76 -6.68 -4.35
N ARG A 23 34.27 -5.47 -4.55
CA ARG A 23 34.04 -4.30 -3.67
C ARG A 23 33.04 -3.30 -4.24
N SER A 24 32.38 -3.65 -5.34
CA SER A 24 31.42 -2.78 -6.01
C SER A 24 30.19 -2.54 -5.14
N LEU A 25 29.63 -1.33 -5.24
CA LEU A 25 28.37 -1.01 -4.57
C LEU A 25 27.25 -1.95 -5.03
N GLY A 26 27.21 -2.30 -6.32
CA GLY A 26 26.20 -3.20 -6.89
C GLY A 26 26.19 -4.58 -6.20
N LEU A 27 27.37 -5.20 -6.02
CA LEU A 27 27.46 -6.49 -5.33
C LEU A 27 27.04 -6.40 -3.86
N LEU A 28 27.43 -5.31 -3.18
CA LEU A 28 27.01 -5.05 -1.80
C LEU A 28 25.49 -4.87 -1.70
N THR A 29 24.88 -4.16 -2.65
CA THR A 29 23.42 -3.98 -2.71
C THR A 29 22.71 -5.30 -2.89
N THR A 30 23.16 -6.16 -3.81
CA THR A 30 22.54 -7.47 -4.03
C THR A 30 22.56 -8.31 -2.76
N LYS A 31 23.72 -8.43 -2.10
CA LYS A 31 23.84 -9.16 -0.84
C LYS A 31 23.03 -8.52 0.29
N PHE A 32 22.99 -7.19 0.37
CA PHE A 32 22.20 -6.46 1.37
C PHE A 32 20.70 -6.74 1.22
N VAL A 33 20.19 -6.74 -0.02
CA VAL A 33 18.79 -7.05 -0.31
C VAL A 33 18.46 -8.50 0.03
N THR A 34 19.36 -9.45 -0.26
CA THR A 34 19.17 -10.85 0.15
C THR A 34 19.04 -10.97 1.67
N LEU A 35 19.94 -10.34 2.44
CA LEU A 35 19.84 -10.34 3.91
C LEU A 35 18.54 -9.70 4.41
N LEU A 36 18.07 -8.65 3.73
CA LEU A 36 16.85 -7.94 4.08
C LEU A 36 15.58 -8.77 3.80
N GLN A 37 15.60 -9.58 2.73
CA GLN A 37 14.51 -10.51 2.39
C GLN A 37 14.49 -11.74 3.29
N GLU A 38 15.66 -12.22 3.72
CA GLU A 38 15.80 -13.34 4.67
C GLU A 38 15.51 -12.92 6.12
N ALA A 39 15.58 -11.62 6.42
CA ALA A 39 15.33 -11.11 7.76
C ALA A 39 13.90 -11.41 8.21
N LYS A 40 13.78 -11.99 9.41
CA LYS A 40 12.48 -12.27 10.04
C LYS A 40 11.72 -10.97 10.27
N ASP A 41 10.43 -10.96 9.92
CA ASP A 41 9.55 -9.79 9.99
C ASP A 41 10.07 -8.59 9.16
N GLY A 42 11.00 -8.87 8.22
CA GLY A 42 11.76 -7.93 7.39
C GLY A 42 12.35 -6.74 8.13
N VAL A 43 12.75 -6.97 9.37
CA VAL A 43 13.54 -6.02 10.16
C VAL A 43 14.99 -6.45 10.11
N LEU A 44 15.84 -5.62 9.53
CA LEU A 44 17.28 -5.88 9.43
C LEU A 44 18.06 -4.99 10.41
N ASP A 45 18.95 -5.62 11.19
CA ASP A 45 19.95 -4.90 12.01
C ASP A 45 21.15 -4.50 11.15
N LEU A 46 21.41 -3.19 11.07
CA LEU A 46 22.47 -2.61 10.26
C LEU A 46 23.87 -2.99 10.74
N LYS A 47 24.06 -3.31 12.03
CA LYS A 47 25.36 -3.79 12.55
C LYS A 47 25.63 -5.19 12.02
N VAL A 48 24.67 -6.09 12.14
CA VAL A 48 24.77 -7.47 11.63
C VAL A 48 24.99 -7.46 10.13
N ALA A 49 24.22 -6.65 9.39
CA ALA A 49 24.41 -6.52 7.95
C ALA A 49 25.81 -5.99 7.58
N ALA A 50 26.34 -5.00 8.32
CA ALA A 50 27.67 -4.46 8.06
C ALA A 50 28.78 -5.50 8.28
N ASP A 51 28.64 -6.33 9.32
CA ASP A 51 29.59 -7.40 9.62
C ASP A 51 29.53 -8.52 8.56
N THR A 52 28.32 -8.96 8.18
CA THR A 52 28.10 -10.00 7.17
C THR A 52 28.57 -9.58 5.77
N LEU A 53 28.37 -8.31 5.41
CA LEU A 53 28.82 -7.76 4.13
C LEU A 53 30.33 -7.47 4.11
N ALA A 54 31.06 -7.75 5.20
CA ALA A 54 32.49 -7.52 5.38
C ALA A 54 32.92 -6.11 4.94
N VAL A 55 32.04 -5.13 5.13
CA VAL A 55 32.27 -3.78 4.65
C VAL A 55 33.26 -3.12 5.57
N ARG A 56 34.53 -3.03 5.15
CA ARG A 56 35.59 -2.34 5.91
C ARG A 56 35.24 -0.88 6.23
N GLN A 57 34.28 -0.27 5.52
CA GLN A 57 33.84 1.11 5.68
C GLN A 57 32.31 1.21 5.82
N LYS A 58 31.83 1.61 7.01
CA LYS A 58 30.39 1.82 7.28
C LYS A 58 29.69 2.82 6.35
N ARG A 59 30.43 3.54 5.51
CA ARG A 59 29.92 4.50 4.53
C ARG A 59 29.00 3.85 3.48
N ARG A 60 29.27 2.62 3.04
CA ARG A 60 28.51 1.96 1.94
C ARG A 60 27.10 1.54 2.36
N ILE A 61 26.88 1.25 3.63
CA ILE A 61 25.54 0.96 4.16
C ILE A 61 24.63 2.16 3.93
N TYR A 62 25.10 3.37 4.21
CA TYR A 62 24.31 4.59 3.99
C TYR A 62 24.05 4.88 2.51
N ASP A 63 24.99 4.56 1.62
CA ASP A 63 24.75 4.70 0.17
C ASP A 63 23.55 3.83 -0.25
N ILE A 64 23.49 2.60 0.24
CA ILE A 64 22.40 1.66 -0.07
C ILE A 64 21.10 2.10 0.62
N THR A 65 21.14 2.39 1.92
CA THR A 65 19.92 2.73 2.67
C THR A 65 19.31 4.04 2.19
N ASN A 66 20.10 5.07 1.88
CA ASN A 66 19.54 6.36 1.42
C ASN A 66 18.83 6.23 0.08
N VAL A 67 19.35 5.39 -0.83
CA VAL A 67 18.69 5.12 -2.11
C VAL A 67 17.41 4.32 -1.89
N LEU A 68 17.45 3.25 -1.10
CA LEU A 68 16.27 2.43 -0.83
C LEU A 68 15.18 3.19 -0.05
N GLU A 69 15.59 4.07 0.87
CA GLU A 69 14.70 4.97 1.62
C GLU A 69 14.13 6.05 0.71
N GLY A 70 14.95 6.63 -0.18
CA GLY A 70 14.51 7.61 -1.18
C GLY A 70 13.50 7.04 -2.18
N ILE A 71 13.60 5.75 -2.51
CA ILE A 71 12.59 5.03 -3.33
C ILE A 71 11.36 4.65 -2.48
N GLY A 72 11.49 4.56 -1.14
CA GLY A 72 10.43 4.14 -0.24
C GLY A 72 10.30 2.62 -0.06
N LEU A 73 11.32 1.84 -0.43
CA LEU A 73 11.35 0.38 -0.24
C LEU A 73 11.73 -0.02 1.19
N ILE A 74 12.32 0.89 1.96
CA ILE A 74 12.64 0.69 3.37
C ILE A 74 12.25 1.92 4.19
N GLU A 75 12.10 1.72 5.50
CA GLU A 75 12.03 2.81 6.46
C GLU A 75 12.92 2.56 7.67
N LYS A 76 13.27 3.65 8.35
CA LYS A 76 14.07 3.59 9.57
C LYS A 76 13.18 3.29 10.78
N LYS A 77 13.38 2.11 11.38
CA LYS A 77 12.71 1.72 12.62
C LYS A 77 13.44 2.25 13.86
N SER A 78 14.77 2.21 13.85
CA SER A 78 15.62 2.78 14.91
C SER A 78 17.04 3.09 14.41
N LYS A 79 17.93 3.59 15.29
CA LYS A 79 19.29 4.03 14.93
C LYS A 79 20.12 2.94 14.20
N ASN A 80 19.85 1.66 14.43
CA ASN A 80 20.54 0.54 13.78
C ASN A 80 19.56 -0.48 13.17
N SER A 81 18.30 -0.10 12.95
CA SER A 81 17.28 -1.03 12.48
C SER A 81 16.47 -0.40 11.36
N ILE A 82 16.36 -1.12 10.27
CA ILE A 82 15.52 -0.74 9.12
C ILE A 82 14.47 -1.81 8.89
N GLN A 83 13.35 -1.41 8.33
CA GLN A 83 12.24 -2.30 7.98
C GLN A 83 12.02 -2.28 6.47
N TRP A 84 11.87 -3.47 5.89
CA TRP A 84 11.52 -3.67 4.50
C TRP A 84 10.05 -3.36 4.28
N LYS A 85 9.74 -2.47 3.33
CA LYS A 85 8.38 -2.13 2.90
C LYS A 85 8.02 -2.74 1.53
N GLY A 86 9.01 -3.29 0.82
CA GLY A 86 8.78 -3.88 -0.49
C GLY A 86 7.90 -5.13 -0.44
N VAL A 87 7.29 -5.44 -1.59
CA VAL A 87 6.57 -6.69 -1.82
C VAL A 87 7.61 -7.77 -2.06
N GLY A 88 7.70 -8.76 -1.16
CA GLY A 88 8.67 -9.84 -1.27
C GLY A 88 8.35 -11.01 -0.34
N PRO A 89 8.81 -12.22 -0.67
CA PRO A 89 8.57 -13.40 0.16
C PRO A 89 9.22 -13.20 1.53
N GLY A 90 8.40 -13.13 2.58
CA GLY A 90 8.87 -13.23 3.97
C GLY A 90 8.47 -12.13 4.94
N CYS A 91 8.06 -10.94 4.50
CA CYS A 91 7.87 -9.83 5.44
C CYS A 91 6.50 -9.13 5.42
N ASN A 92 5.97 -8.75 4.25
CA ASN A 92 4.78 -7.88 4.21
C ASN A 92 3.56 -8.54 3.59
N THR A 93 3.74 -9.62 2.82
CA THR A 93 2.63 -10.24 2.09
C THR A 93 1.60 -10.88 2.99
N ARG A 94 2.01 -11.41 4.15
CA ARG A 94 1.07 -12.03 5.11
C ARG A 94 0.26 -10.99 5.86
N GLU A 95 0.90 -10.01 6.50
CA GLU A 95 0.18 -8.97 7.24
C GLU A 95 -0.69 -8.11 6.31
N ILE A 96 -0.21 -7.78 5.10
CA ILE A 96 -1.02 -7.09 4.09
C ILE A 96 -2.15 -8.01 3.60
N GLY A 97 -1.88 -9.31 3.42
CA GLY A 97 -2.88 -10.29 3.01
C GLY A 97 -4.00 -10.44 4.03
N ASP A 98 -3.67 -10.57 5.31
CA ASP A 98 -4.63 -10.69 6.41
C ASP A 98 -5.47 -9.42 6.52
N ARG A 99 -4.84 -8.24 6.50
CA ARG A 99 -5.57 -6.96 6.47
C ARG A 99 -6.46 -6.83 5.24
N LEU A 100 -6.03 -7.31 4.06
CA LEU A 100 -6.85 -7.29 2.86
C LEU A 100 -8.09 -8.18 3.00
N VAL A 101 -7.96 -9.34 3.65
CA VAL A 101 -9.09 -10.22 3.94
C VAL A 101 -10.05 -9.53 4.91
N ASP A 102 -9.54 -8.94 5.99
CA ASP A 102 -10.34 -8.21 6.97
C ASP A 102 -11.09 -7.03 6.33
N LEU A 103 -10.38 -6.18 5.57
CA LEU A 103 -10.99 -5.05 4.87
C LEU A 103 -12.04 -5.51 3.84
N LYS A 104 -11.82 -6.66 3.20
CA LYS A 104 -12.80 -7.22 2.26
C LYS A 104 -14.06 -7.68 3.00
N SER A 105 -13.93 -8.33 4.16
CA SER A 105 -15.07 -8.70 5.00
C SER A 105 -15.84 -7.46 5.46
N GLU A 106 -15.13 -6.42 5.90
CA GLU A 106 -15.76 -5.16 6.34
C GLU A 106 -16.52 -4.47 5.19
N LEU A 107 -15.99 -4.50 3.97
CA LEU A 107 -16.69 -4.02 2.78
C LEU A 107 -17.99 -4.79 2.53
N GLU A 108 -17.96 -6.13 2.62
CA GLU A 108 -19.14 -6.97 2.43
C GLU A 108 -20.21 -6.71 3.50
N ASP A 109 -19.81 -6.51 4.76
CA ASP A 109 -20.73 -6.17 5.86
C ASP A 109 -21.36 -4.78 5.67
N LEU A 110 -20.58 -3.80 5.25
CA LEU A 110 -21.07 -2.44 4.98
C LEU A 110 -22.05 -2.40 3.80
N ASP A 111 -21.76 -3.11 2.71
CA ASP A 111 -22.66 -3.22 1.56
C ASP A 111 -24.02 -3.84 1.94
N MET A 112 -24.01 -4.88 2.78
CA MET A 112 -25.22 -5.49 3.31
C MET A 112 -26.04 -4.50 4.16
N ARG A 113 -25.36 -3.70 4.99
CA ARG A 113 -25.99 -2.67 5.82
C ARG A 113 -26.61 -1.56 4.97
N GLU A 114 -25.91 -1.11 3.94
CA GLU A 114 -26.39 -0.11 3.00
C GLU A 114 -27.64 -0.60 2.25
N SER A 115 -27.61 -1.85 1.76
CA SER A 115 -28.76 -2.47 1.09
C SER A 115 -29.98 -2.58 2.00
N GLU A 116 -29.79 -2.93 3.28
CA GLU A 116 -30.88 -2.98 4.26
C GLU A 116 -31.50 -1.58 4.47
N LEU A 117 -30.67 -0.54 4.59
CA LEU A 117 -31.13 0.83 4.76
C LEU A 117 -31.89 1.33 3.53
N ASP A 118 -31.42 1.01 2.32
CA ASP A 118 -32.12 1.35 1.08
C ASP A 118 -33.46 0.63 0.97
N GLN A 119 -33.55 -0.63 1.37
CA GLN A 119 -34.82 -1.36 1.39
C GLN A 119 -35.81 -0.73 2.38
N GLN A 120 -35.35 -0.36 3.58
CA GLN A 120 -36.19 0.32 4.57
C GLN A 120 -36.66 1.68 4.06
N ARG A 121 -35.78 2.45 3.40
CA ARG A 121 -36.14 3.72 2.77
C ARG A 121 -37.26 3.54 1.76
N VAL A 122 -37.12 2.60 0.84
CA VAL A 122 -38.13 2.30 -0.19
C VAL A 122 -39.45 1.90 0.48
N TRP A 123 -39.39 1.04 1.49
CA TRP A 123 -40.59 0.58 2.20
C TRP A 123 -41.33 1.72 2.88
N VAL A 124 -40.62 2.59 3.62
CA VAL A 124 -41.22 3.75 4.28
C VAL A 124 -41.81 4.72 3.26
N GLN A 125 -41.09 5.00 2.17
CA GLN A 125 -41.58 5.85 1.08
C GLN A 125 -42.87 5.30 0.48
N GLN A 126 -42.93 3.99 0.22
CA GLN A 126 -44.13 3.36 -0.32
C GLN A 126 -45.28 3.33 0.70
N SER A 127 -44.99 3.10 1.99
CA SER A 127 -46.00 3.16 3.05
C SER A 127 -46.59 4.55 3.18
N ILE A 128 -45.76 5.59 3.18
CA ILE A 128 -46.20 6.99 3.20
C ILE A 128 -47.09 7.24 1.99
N LYS A 129 -46.63 6.86 0.79
CA LYS A 129 -47.39 7.02 -0.45
C LYS A 129 -48.77 6.36 -0.36
N ASN A 130 -48.82 5.09 0.06
CA ASN A 130 -50.08 4.34 0.20
C ASN A 130 -51.05 5.01 1.18
N VAL A 131 -50.56 5.54 2.30
CA VAL A 131 -51.39 6.25 3.30
C VAL A 131 -51.82 7.63 2.79
N THR A 132 -50.95 8.35 2.07
CA THR A 132 -51.24 9.70 1.58
C THR A 132 -52.16 9.70 0.36
N GLU A 133 -52.11 8.66 -0.46
CA GLU A 133 -52.86 8.53 -1.72
C GLU A 133 -54.14 7.68 -1.57
N ASP A 134 -54.43 7.18 -0.36
CA ASP A 134 -55.68 6.51 -0.06
C ASP A 134 -56.86 7.47 -0.35
N THR A 135 -57.78 7.02 -1.20
CA THR A 135 -58.95 7.79 -1.65
C THR A 135 -59.82 8.20 -0.47
N HIS A 136 -59.86 7.39 0.59
CA HIS A 136 -60.55 7.73 1.83
C HIS A 136 -59.92 8.91 2.60
N ASN A 137 -58.62 9.15 2.43
CA ASN A 137 -57.90 10.22 3.11
C ASN A 137 -58.19 11.60 2.46
N SER A 138 -58.55 11.61 1.16
CA SER A 138 -58.99 12.80 0.42
C SER A 138 -60.37 13.33 0.84
N LEU A 139 -61.20 12.49 1.48
CA LEU A 139 -62.53 12.88 1.98
C LEU A 139 -62.46 13.75 3.23
N TYR A 140 -61.28 13.88 3.85
CA TYR A 140 -61.09 14.67 5.05
C TYR A 140 -60.57 16.08 4.71
N PRO A 141 -61.34 17.15 5.01
CA PRO A 141 -60.99 18.53 4.66
C PRO A 141 -59.65 19.01 5.22
N TYR A 142 -59.24 18.48 6.38
CA TYR A 142 -57.95 18.84 6.99
C TYR A 142 -56.77 18.42 6.11
N TYR A 143 -56.87 17.27 5.42
CA TYR A 143 -55.78 16.74 4.61
C TYR A 143 -55.53 17.60 3.37
N VAL A 144 -56.60 18.02 2.70
CA VAL A 144 -56.58 18.88 1.50
C VAL A 144 -56.06 20.28 1.83
N LEU A 145 -56.49 20.86 2.96
CA LEU A 145 -56.05 22.19 3.41
C LEU A 145 -54.57 22.21 3.84
N THR A 146 -54.08 21.18 4.53
CA THR A 146 -52.66 21.09 4.89
C THR A 146 -51.76 20.81 3.69
N TYR A 147 -52.19 19.97 2.74
CA TYR A 147 -51.41 19.67 1.53
C TYR A 147 -51.24 20.93 0.65
N SER A 148 -52.32 21.67 0.44
CA SER A 148 -52.31 22.92 -0.35
C SER A 148 -51.48 24.02 0.33
N TYR A 149 -51.60 24.19 1.65
CA TYR A 149 -50.80 25.14 2.43
C TYR A 149 -49.29 24.81 2.40
N LEU A 150 -48.91 23.53 2.55
CA LEU A 150 -47.52 23.10 2.50
C LEU A 150 -46.90 23.25 1.10
N HIS A 151 -47.64 22.95 0.03
CA HIS A 151 -47.14 23.10 -1.35
C HIS A 151 -46.88 24.57 -1.73
N GLN A 152 -47.64 25.49 -1.15
CA GLN A 152 -47.49 26.93 -1.40
C GLN A 152 -46.32 27.54 -0.61
N HIS A 153 -45.92 26.95 0.53
CA HIS A 153 -44.86 27.48 1.39
C HIS A 153 -43.51 26.74 1.33
N LEU A 154 -43.43 25.49 0.85
CA LEU A 154 -42.17 24.72 0.76
C LEU A 154 -41.38 24.94 -0.55
N ASN A 155 -41.98 25.51 -1.59
CA ASN A 155 -41.28 25.88 -2.83
C ASN A 155 -40.41 27.16 -2.69
N CYS A 156 -40.34 27.75 -1.49
CA CYS A 156 -39.55 28.95 -1.20
C CYS A 156 -38.25 28.68 -0.42
N TYR A 157 -37.79 27.43 -0.31
CA TYR A 157 -36.48 27.14 0.27
C TYR A 157 -35.36 27.30 -0.77
N PRO A 158 -34.40 28.23 -0.58
CA PRO A 158 -33.23 28.30 -1.46
C PRO A 158 -32.40 27.03 -1.32
N GLN A 159 -32.11 26.38 -2.44
CA GLN A 159 -31.23 25.21 -2.48
C GLN A 159 -29.82 25.64 -2.05
N PRO A 160 -29.18 24.99 -1.06
CA PRO A 160 -27.80 25.29 -0.74
C PRO A 160 -26.92 24.90 -1.93
N ASN A 161 -26.14 25.87 -2.42
CA ASN A 161 -25.18 25.69 -3.51
C ASN A 161 -24.29 24.47 -3.24
N ARG A 162 -24.27 23.52 -4.17
CA ARG A 162 -23.23 22.49 -4.23
C ARG A 162 -21.92 23.17 -4.61
N THR A 163 -20.98 23.21 -3.68
CA THR A 163 -19.54 23.32 -3.97
C THR A 163 -18.94 21.93 -4.07
#